data_AF-Q64TT1-F1
#
_entry.id   AF-Q64TT1-F1
#
_cell.length_a   1.000
_cell.length_b   1.000
_cell.length_c   1.000
_cell.angle_alpha   90.00
_cell.angle_beta   90.00
_cell.angle_gamma   90.00
#
_symmetry.space_group_name_H-M   'P 1'
#
loop_
_entity.id
_entity.type
_entity.pdbx_description
1 polymer ?
#
loop_
_entity_poly.entity_id
_entity_poly.type
_entity_poly.pdbx_seq_one_letter_code
_entity_poly.pdbx_strand_id
1 'polypeptide(L)'
;MVDLQQYEEYWSGITERIPQIKKVVPVTFDPDMGALVQGLKADELPALLLIIPSAKGKSPDVDNLLELNLCVAFLMDKTDPQRKGTYQVLKELQPVMEKMKAQMIDDKAAGCHLLSRLDLSSLSTIPEAGFYSVFAGWSLGFEFETP
;
A
#
# COMPACT_ATOMS: atom_id res chain seq x y z
N MET A 1 10.46 -1.03 -15.41
CA MET A 1 9.41 -1.61 -14.54
C MET A 1 10.11 -1.89 -13.23
N VAL A 2 9.44 -1.67 -12.09
CA VAL A 2 10.09 -1.92 -10.79
C VAL A 2 10.48 -3.39 -10.61
N ASP A 3 11.66 -3.59 -10.03
CA ASP A 3 12.10 -4.89 -9.54
C ASP A 3 11.19 -5.33 -8.38
N LEU A 4 10.43 -6.41 -8.60
CA LEU A 4 9.48 -6.93 -7.62
C LEU A 4 10.16 -7.44 -6.35
N GLN A 5 11.40 -7.92 -6.44
CA GLN A 5 12.15 -8.35 -5.26
C GLN A 5 12.46 -7.13 -4.37
N GLN A 6 12.97 -6.05 -4.95
CA GLN A 6 13.23 -4.80 -4.20
C GLN A 6 11.95 -4.19 -3.63
N TYR A 7 10.84 -4.28 -4.37
CA TYR A 7 9.53 -3.83 -3.90
C TYR A 7 9.06 -4.65 -2.69
N GLU A 8 9.11 -5.98 -2.78
CA GLU A 8 8.73 -6.88 -1.69
C GLU A 8 9.61 -6.70 -0.44
N GLU A 9 10.94 -6.57 -0.61
CA GLU A 9 11.89 -6.34 0.48
C GLU A 9 11.59 -5.02 1.22
N TYR A 10 11.36 -3.93 0.47
CA TYR A 10 11.04 -2.64 1.05
C TYR A 10 9.78 -2.69 1.90
N TRP A 11 8.72 -3.30 1.38
CA TRP A 11 7.44 -3.33 2.07
C TRP A 11 7.41 -4.35 3.20
N SER A 12 8.06 -5.50 3.05
CA SER A 12 8.24 -6.46 4.14
C SER A 12 8.93 -5.81 5.34
N GLY A 13 9.96 -5.00 5.08
CA GLY A 13 10.66 -4.21 6.10
C GLY A 13 9.85 -3.05 6.71
N ILE A 14 8.65 -2.73 6.20
CA ILE A 14 7.82 -1.67 6.80
C ILE A 14 7.23 -2.10 8.14
N THR A 15 7.05 -3.41 8.35
CA THR A 15 6.50 -3.97 9.61
C THR A 15 7.44 -3.72 10.79
N GLU A 16 8.75 -3.72 10.57
CA GLU A 16 9.76 -3.39 11.58
C GLU A 16 9.73 -1.90 11.97
N ARG A 17 9.43 -1.03 10.99
CA ARG A 17 9.39 0.42 11.16
C ARG A 17 8.06 0.92 11.72
N ILE A 18 6.97 0.24 11.35
CA ILE A 18 5.59 0.53 11.75
C ILE A 18 5.00 -0.75 12.36
N PRO A 19 5.27 -1.04 13.64
CA PRO A 19 4.83 -2.28 14.29
C PRO A 19 3.30 -2.37 14.45
N GLN A 20 2.57 -1.29 14.17
CA GLN A 20 1.12 -1.32 14.08
C GLN A 20 0.62 -2.16 12.89
N ILE A 21 1.41 -2.27 11.81
CA ILE A 21 1.11 -3.11 10.65
C ILE A 21 1.60 -4.52 10.96
N LYS A 22 0.67 -5.47 11.05
CA LYS A 22 1.00 -6.83 11.52
C LYS A 22 1.35 -7.80 10.42
N LYS A 23 0.87 -7.54 9.21
CA LYS A 23 1.09 -8.40 8.05
C LYS A 23 1.12 -7.60 6.78
N VAL A 24 2.01 -7.98 5.87
CA VAL A 24 2.09 -7.45 4.51
C VAL A 24 1.78 -8.59 3.55
N VAL A 25 0.89 -8.36 2.59
CA VAL A 25 0.50 -9.37 1.61
C VAL A 25 0.52 -8.75 0.22
N PRO A 26 1.42 -9.17 -0.67
CA PRO A 26 1.33 -8.80 -2.08
C PRO A 26 0.12 -9.50 -2.72
N VAL A 27 -0.67 -8.74 -3.48
CA VAL A 27 -1.93 -9.18 -4.10
C VAL A 27 -2.03 -8.67 -5.54
N THR A 28 -2.67 -9.45 -6.41
CA THR A 28 -3.14 -9.01 -7.73
C THR A 28 -4.62 -8.62 -7.65
N PHE A 29 -5.14 -7.91 -8.65
CA PHE A 29 -6.57 -7.58 -8.78
C PHE A 29 -7.46 -8.80 -9.14
N ASP A 30 -7.14 -9.99 -8.63
CA ASP A 30 -7.88 -11.21 -8.90
C ASP A 30 -8.98 -11.49 -7.87
N PRO A 31 -10.03 -12.24 -8.25
CA PRO A 31 -11.09 -12.67 -7.32
C PRO A 31 -10.55 -13.46 -6.10
N ASP A 32 -9.38 -14.08 -6.22
CA ASP A 32 -8.69 -14.76 -5.12
C ASP A 32 -8.23 -13.82 -3.99
N MET A 33 -8.13 -12.50 -4.26
CA MET A 33 -7.89 -11.50 -3.21
C MET A 33 -8.98 -11.57 -2.13
N GLY A 34 -10.24 -11.78 -2.52
CA GLY A 34 -11.34 -11.90 -1.56
C GLY A 34 -11.16 -13.10 -0.61
N ALA A 35 -10.71 -14.24 -1.13
CA ALA A 35 -10.45 -15.42 -0.33
C ALA A 35 -9.25 -15.25 0.61
N LEU A 36 -8.15 -14.65 0.10
CA LEU A 36 -6.97 -14.31 0.90
C LEU A 36 -7.33 -13.37 2.05
N VAL A 37 -8.08 -12.32 1.76
CA VAL A 37 -8.48 -11.29 2.72
C VAL A 37 -9.48 -11.84 3.75
N GLN A 38 -10.43 -12.68 3.34
CA GLN A 38 -11.34 -13.37 4.26
C GLN A 38 -10.61 -14.35 5.19
N GLY A 39 -9.57 -15.01 4.69
CA GLY A 39 -8.74 -15.95 5.44
C GLY A 39 -7.83 -15.31 6.51
N LEU A 40 -7.62 -13.99 6.48
CA LEU A 40 -6.80 -13.29 7.47
C LEU A 40 -7.38 -13.40 8.86
N LYS A 41 -6.56 -13.81 9.82
CA LYS A 41 -6.99 -13.94 11.23
C LYS A 41 -6.95 -12.59 11.93
N ALA A 42 -7.67 -12.45 13.04
CA ALA A 42 -7.75 -11.19 13.79
C ALA A 42 -6.41 -10.74 14.40
N ASP A 43 -5.53 -11.70 14.72
CA ASP A 43 -4.16 -11.46 15.19
C ASP A 43 -3.25 -10.89 14.11
N GLU A 44 -3.57 -11.08 12.83
CA GLU A 44 -2.80 -10.60 11.67
C GLU A 44 -3.24 -9.20 11.20
N LEU A 45 -4.19 -8.55 11.90
CA LEU A 45 -4.74 -7.26 11.54
C LEU A 45 -4.26 -6.12 12.46
N PRO A 46 -4.02 -4.90 11.93
CA PRO A 46 -4.28 -4.50 10.54
C PRO A 46 -3.21 -5.00 9.56
N ALA A 47 -3.68 -5.37 8.36
CA ALA A 47 -2.85 -5.90 7.30
C ALA A 47 -2.70 -4.88 6.17
N LEU A 48 -1.50 -4.83 5.58
CA LEU A 48 -1.17 -4.05 4.41
C LEU A 48 -1.22 -4.95 3.18
N LEU A 49 -2.19 -4.71 2.30
CA LEU A 49 -2.31 -5.40 1.03
C LEU A 49 -1.65 -4.54 -0.05
N LEU A 50 -0.69 -5.10 -0.76
CA LEU A 50 0.07 -4.38 -1.78
C LEU A 50 -0.34 -4.87 -3.14
N ILE A 51 -0.91 -3.99 -3.94
CA ILE A 51 -1.17 -4.30 -5.33
C ILE A 51 0.15 -4.31 -6.08
N ILE A 52 0.37 -5.38 -6.86
CA ILE A 52 1.52 -5.45 -7.76
C ILE A 52 1.48 -4.25 -8.71
N PRO A 53 2.52 -3.42 -8.75
CA PRO A 53 2.49 -2.17 -9.48
C PRO A 53 2.39 -2.40 -10.98
N SER A 54 1.65 -1.51 -11.65
CA SER A 54 1.59 -1.48 -13.11
C SER A 54 2.58 -0.45 -13.64
N ALA A 55 3.26 -0.76 -14.74
CA ALA A 55 4.20 0.15 -15.38
C ALA A 55 3.58 0.75 -16.65
N LYS A 56 3.76 2.07 -16.82
CA LYS A 56 3.35 2.80 -18.01
C LYS A 56 4.53 3.60 -18.56
N GLY A 57 4.84 3.43 -19.84
CA GLY A 57 5.85 4.23 -20.52
C GLY A 57 5.54 5.73 -20.43
N LYS A 58 6.51 6.52 -19.99
CA LYS A 58 6.34 7.97 -19.79
C LYS A 58 6.65 8.78 -21.04
N SER A 59 7.43 8.24 -21.98
CA SER A 59 7.90 8.93 -23.18
C SER A 59 7.55 8.16 -24.46
N PRO A 60 7.22 8.86 -25.56
CA PRO A 60 7.12 8.25 -26.88
C PRO A 60 8.49 8.02 -27.54
N ASP A 61 9.57 8.52 -26.93
CA ASP A 61 10.94 8.38 -27.42
C ASP A 61 11.46 6.96 -27.20
N VAL A 62 11.98 6.34 -28.26
CA VAL A 62 12.47 4.95 -28.28
C VAL A 62 13.70 4.78 -27.38
N ASP A 63 14.48 5.84 -27.19
CA ASP A 63 15.68 5.83 -26.35
C ASP A 63 15.36 6.14 -24.87
N ASN A 64 14.12 6.54 -24.56
CA ASN A 64 13.70 6.90 -23.22
C ASN A 64 12.79 5.81 -22.62
N LEU A 65 13.43 4.82 -22.00
CA LEU A 65 12.77 3.68 -21.34
C LEU A 65 12.20 4.01 -19.95
N LEU A 66 12.06 5.29 -19.60
CA LEU A 66 11.49 5.68 -18.32
C LEU A 66 10.04 5.19 -18.20
N GLU A 67 9.81 4.37 -17.19
CA GLU A 67 8.49 3.85 -16.85
C GLU A 67 7.99 4.46 -15.54
N LEU A 68 6.72 4.85 -15.55
CA LEU A 68 5.98 5.30 -14.39
C LEU A 68 5.27 4.09 -13.77
N ASN A 69 5.59 3.79 -12.51
CA ASN A 69 4.98 2.68 -11.78
C ASN A 69 3.82 3.22 -10.95
N LEU A 70 2.61 2.75 -11.24
CA LEU A 70 1.40 3.06 -10.49
C LEU A 70 1.24 2.01 -9.39
N CYS A 71 1.27 2.47 -8.14
CA CYS A 71 1.24 1.61 -6.97
C CYS A 71 0.03 1.93 -6.10
N VAL A 72 -0.59 0.88 -5.55
CA VAL A 72 -1.70 1.01 -4.61
C VAL A 72 -1.46 0.10 -3.42
N ALA A 73 -1.53 0.66 -2.22
CA ALA A 73 -1.42 -0.07 -0.97
C ALA A 73 -2.70 0.11 -0.15
N PHE A 74 -3.27 -0.98 0.37
CA PHE A 74 -4.46 -0.97 1.21
C PHE A 74 -4.09 -1.32 2.65
N LEU A 75 -4.28 -0.40 3.58
CA LEU A 75 -4.20 -0.70 5.01
C LEU A 75 -5.59 -1.02 5.52
N MET A 76 -5.85 -2.29 5.82
CA MET A 76 -7.19 -2.80 6.13
C MET A 76 -7.27 -3.45 7.50
N ASP A 77 -8.42 -3.28 8.15
CA ASP A 77 -8.80 -3.98 9.39
C ASP A 77 -10.25 -4.47 9.29
N LYS A 78 -10.59 -5.49 10.08
CA LYS A 78 -11.94 -6.09 10.08
C LYS A 78 -12.92 -5.12 10.73
N THR A 79 -14.04 -4.90 10.04
CA THR A 79 -15.21 -4.26 10.63
C THR A 79 -16.07 -5.32 11.31
N ASP A 80 -16.57 -4.97 12.49
CA ASP A 80 -17.60 -5.74 13.18
C ASP A 80 -18.84 -4.87 13.28
N PRO A 81 -19.95 -5.20 12.60
CA PRO A 81 -21.18 -4.41 12.63
C PRO A 81 -21.73 -4.13 14.04
N GLN A 82 -21.39 -4.97 15.04
CA GLN A 82 -21.86 -4.82 16.41
C GLN A 82 -20.84 -4.16 17.34
N ARG A 83 -19.54 -4.23 17.04
CA ARG A 83 -18.47 -3.78 17.96
C ARG A 83 -17.58 -2.68 17.40
N LYS A 84 -17.33 -2.66 16.09
CA LYS A 84 -16.34 -1.78 15.46
C LYS A 84 -16.82 -1.35 14.08
N GLY A 85 -17.55 -0.23 14.06
CA GLY A 85 -18.05 0.35 12.81
C GLY A 85 -16.92 0.87 11.91
N THR A 86 -17.19 0.99 10.61
CA THR A 86 -16.28 1.49 9.57
C THR A 86 -15.58 2.79 9.97
N TYR A 87 -16.32 3.76 10.49
CA TYR A 87 -15.76 5.06 10.88
C TYR A 87 -14.73 4.95 12.01
N GLN A 88 -14.95 4.05 12.96
CA GLN A 88 -14.01 3.83 14.06
C GLN A 88 -12.74 3.16 13.56
N VAL A 89 -12.85 2.16 12.68
CA VAL A 89 -11.70 1.55 12.00
C VAL A 89 -10.88 2.60 11.26
N LEU A 90 -11.53 3.44 10.45
CA LEU A 90 -10.86 4.50 9.70
C LEU A 90 -10.11 5.46 10.63
N LYS A 91 -10.72 5.86 11.74
CA LYS A 91 -10.10 6.74 12.74
C LYS A 91 -8.87 6.10 13.41
N GLU A 92 -8.93 4.81 13.72
CA GLU A 92 -7.82 4.07 14.34
C GLU A 92 -6.66 3.85 13.36
N LEU A 93 -6.95 3.64 12.08
CA LEU A 93 -5.95 3.40 11.04
C LEU A 93 -5.37 4.69 10.44
N GLN A 94 -6.07 5.82 10.54
CA GLN A 94 -5.58 7.11 10.05
C GLN A 94 -4.17 7.46 10.54
N PRO A 95 -3.83 7.41 11.85
CA PRO A 95 -2.46 7.71 12.30
C PRO A 95 -1.43 6.71 11.78
N VAL A 96 -1.82 5.46 11.49
CA VAL A 96 -0.91 4.46 10.90
C VAL A 96 -0.63 4.80 9.44
N MET A 97 -1.66 5.20 8.69
CA MET A 97 -1.52 5.65 7.29
C MET A 97 -0.67 6.91 7.18
N GLU A 98 -0.86 7.89 8.08
CA GLU A 98 -0.02 9.10 8.12
C GLU A 98 1.43 8.77 8.46
N LYS A 99 1.69 7.86 9.40
CA LYS A 99 3.05 7.37 9.69
C LYS A 99 3.68 6.67 8.49
N MET A 100 2.90 5.89 7.74
CA MET A 100 3.39 5.23 6.53
C MET A 100 3.82 6.24 5.46
N LYS A 101 3.01 7.27 5.23
CA LYS A 101 3.38 8.37 4.33
C LYS A 101 4.64 9.12 4.80
N ALA A 102 4.71 9.45 6.09
CA ALA A 102 5.88 10.10 6.67
C ALA A 102 7.15 9.25 6.48
N GLN A 103 7.07 7.94 6.75
CA GLN A 103 8.18 7.02 6.54
C GLN A 103 8.60 6.98 5.07
N MET A 104 7.67 6.95 4.11
CA MET A 104 8.01 6.99 2.68
C MET A 104 8.73 8.29 2.28
N ILE A 105 8.34 9.43 2.88
CA ILE A 105 9.01 10.73 2.66
C ILE A 105 10.42 10.71 3.26
N ASP A 106 10.57 10.20 4.48
CA ASP A 106 11.86 10.09 5.15
C ASP A 106 12.79 9.13 4.40
N ASP A 107 12.28 8.00 3.91
CA ASP A 107 13.03 7.03 3.11
C ASP A 107 13.49 7.64 1.77
N LYS A 108 12.63 8.45 1.13
CA LYS A 108 13.03 9.24 -0.04
C LYS A 108 14.15 10.22 0.31
N ALA A 109 14.03 10.94 1.42
CA ALA A 109 15.04 11.90 1.87
C ALA A 109 16.37 11.23 2.26
N ALA A 110 16.32 10.01 2.79
CA ALA A 110 17.48 9.18 3.11
C ALA A 110 18.15 8.56 1.87
N GLY A 111 17.55 8.69 0.68
CA GLY A 111 18.11 8.17 -0.56
C GLY A 111 17.78 6.71 -0.85
N CYS A 112 16.64 6.20 -0.36
CA CYS A 112 16.14 4.87 -0.71
C CYS A 112 16.07 4.71 -2.24
N HIS A 113 16.69 3.65 -2.78
CA HIS A 113 16.78 3.42 -4.22
C HIS A 113 15.38 3.36 -4.87
N LEU A 114 14.45 2.64 -4.24
CA LEU A 114 13.09 2.44 -4.72
C LEU A 114 12.28 3.76 -4.76
N LEU A 115 12.35 4.55 -3.70
CA LEU A 115 11.57 5.79 -3.55
C LEU A 115 12.31 7.04 -3.99
N SER A 116 13.52 6.91 -4.52
CA SER A 116 14.37 8.02 -4.99
C SER A 116 13.60 8.94 -5.94
N ARG A 117 12.80 8.36 -6.84
CA ARG A 117 11.95 9.06 -7.81
C ARG A 117 10.45 8.98 -7.48
N LEU A 118 10.09 8.85 -6.21
CA LEU A 118 8.72 8.98 -5.74
C LEU A 118 8.18 10.39 -6.02
N ASP A 119 7.04 10.47 -6.67
CA ASP A 119 6.30 11.73 -6.87
C ASP A 119 5.41 11.99 -5.66
N LEU A 120 5.82 12.96 -4.83
CA LEU A 120 5.06 13.34 -3.63
C LEU A 120 3.71 13.97 -3.96
N SER A 121 3.53 14.53 -5.15
CA SER A 121 2.25 15.11 -5.58
C SER A 121 1.22 14.05 -5.98
N SER A 122 1.68 12.84 -6.31
CA SER A 122 0.83 11.69 -6.65
C SER A 122 0.23 10.97 -5.44
N LEU A 123 0.70 11.28 -4.22
CA LEU A 123 0.24 10.64 -2.99
C LEU A 123 -1.24 10.94 -2.75
N SER A 124 -2.08 9.92 -2.91
CA SER A 124 -3.52 9.99 -2.71
C SER A 124 -3.94 9.02 -1.61
N THR A 125 -4.70 9.51 -0.63
CA THR A 125 -5.23 8.67 0.46
C THR A 125 -6.75 8.68 0.38
N ILE A 126 -7.38 7.52 0.19
CA ILE A 126 -8.82 7.41 0.01
C ILE A 126 -9.39 6.47 1.09
N PRO A 127 -10.47 6.84 1.78
CA PRO A 127 -11.12 5.95 2.74
C PRO A 127 -11.86 4.84 1.99
N GLU A 128 -11.56 3.60 2.34
CA GLU A 128 -12.20 2.40 1.78
C GLU A 128 -13.15 1.80 2.82
N ALA A 129 -14.40 1.60 2.40
CA ALA A 129 -15.45 1.05 3.25
C ALA A 129 -16.18 -0.08 2.52
N GLY A 130 -16.41 -1.20 3.21
CA GLY A 130 -17.13 -2.33 2.63
C GLY A 130 -16.29 -3.16 1.67
N PHE A 131 -14.96 -3.09 1.78
CA PHE A 131 -14.05 -3.96 1.05
C PHE A 131 -14.36 -5.41 1.42
N TYR A 132 -14.85 -6.19 0.45
CA TYR A 132 -15.43 -7.53 0.67
C TYR A 132 -16.42 -7.63 1.84
N SER A 133 -17.18 -6.56 2.09
CA SER A 133 -18.26 -6.48 3.09
C SER A 133 -17.86 -6.55 4.58
N VAL A 134 -16.62 -6.90 4.91
CA VAL A 134 -16.14 -7.08 6.30
C VAL A 134 -14.86 -6.32 6.63
N PHE A 135 -14.34 -5.52 5.69
CA PHE A 135 -13.15 -4.70 5.92
C PHE A 135 -13.43 -3.22 5.69
N ALA A 136 -12.69 -2.40 6.43
CA ALA A 136 -12.58 -0.97 6.22
C ALA A 136 -11.13 -0.54 6.46
N GLY A 137 -10.75 0.54 5.83
CA GLY A 137 -9.36 0.97 5.88
C GLY A 137 -9.05 2.13 4.95
N TRP A 138 -7.79 2.31 4.67
CA TRP A 138 -7.30 3.38 3.81
C TRP A 138 -6.55 2.78 2.63
N SER A 139 -6.82 3.29 1.44
CA SER A 139 -5.96 3.08 0.27
C SER A 139 -4.98 4.23 0.13
N LEU A 140 -3.75 3.91 -0.23
CA LEU A 140 -2.69 4.84 -0.61
C LEU A 140 -2.31 4.57 -2.05
N GLY A 141 -2.65 5.48 -2.95
CA GLY A 141 -2.14 5.52 -4.31
C GLY A 141 -0.88 6.38 -4.38
N PHE A 142 0.15 5.91 -5.08
CA PHE A 142 1.37 6.67 -5.30
C PHE A 142 2.09 6.21 -6.57
N GLU A 143 2.91 7.10 -7.11
CA GLU A 143 3.62 6.88 -8.36
C GLU A 143 5.12 7.14 -8.19
N PHE A 144 5.95 6.31 -8.82
CA PHE A 144 7.38 6.54 -8.89
C PHE A 144 7.98 6.06 -10.22
N GLU A 145 9.07 6.70 -10.61
CA GLU A 145 9.73 6.42 -11.89
C GLU A 145 10.86 5.41 -11.73
N THR A 146 10.92 4.46 -12.66
CA THR A 146 12.06 3.54 -12.81
C THR A 146 12.77 3.79 -14.15
N PRO A 147 14.11 3.76 -14.17
CA PRO A 147 14.90 3.69 -15.40
C PRO A 147 14.56 2.48 -16.27
#